data_AF-A0A6A8DFU1-F1
#
_entry.id   AF-A0A6A8DFU1-F1
#
_cell.length_a   1.000
_cell.length_b   1.000
_cell.length_c   1.000
_cell.angle_alpha   90.00
_cell.angle_beta   90.00
_cell.angle_gamma   90.00
#
_symmetry.space_group_name_H-M   'P 1'
#
loop_
_entity.id
_entity.type
_entity.pdbx_description
1 polymer ?
#
loop_
_entity_poly.entity_id
_entity_poly.type
_entity_poly.pdbx_seq_one_letter_code
_entity_poly.pdbx_strand_id
1 'polypeptide(L)' 'PQINLANTTKSYKTVTSRYIRKEFPEELSKYYWKPYFWSRSYMILTTGGATIDVFKSILKNKESKTLAPNPH' A
#
# COMPACT_ATOMS: atom_id res chain seq x y z
N PRO A 1 -4.20 17.73 18.65
CA PRO A 1 -4.70 16.72 17.69
C PRO A 1 -3.59 15.75 17.27
N GLN A 2 -3.72 14.47 17.62
CA GLN A 2 -2.74 13.44 17.29
C GLN A 2 -3.17 12.74 16.00
N ILE A 3 -2.41 12.90 14.91
CA ILE A 3 -2.75 12.27 13.62
C ILE A 3 -2.44 10.78 13.72
N ASN A 4 -3.48 9.94 13.68
CA ASN A 4 -3.31 8.50 13.53
C ASN A 4 -3.00 8.17 12.06
N LEU A 5 -1.71 8.07 11.76
CA LEU A 5 -1.20 7.83 10.40
C LEU A 5 -1.74 6.55 9.76
N ALA A 6 -1.99 5.50 10.54
CA ALA A 6 -2.56 4.25 10.04
C ALA A 6 -4.02 4.45 9.58
N ASN A 7 -4.83 5.13 10.39
CA ASN A 7 -6.21 5.44 10.04
C ASN A 7 -6.28 6.38 8.83
N THR A 8 -5.44 7.40 8.78
CA THR A 8 -5.36 8.30 7.62
C THR A 8 -4.98 7.55 6.34
N THR A 9 -3.99 6.67 6.40
CA THR A 9 -3.57 5.88 5.23
C THR A 9 -4.69 4.94 4.77
N LYS A 10 -5.40 4.31 5.70
CA LYS A 10 -6.53 3.44 5.39
C LYS A 10 -7.66 4.22 4.70
N SER A 11 -8.07 5.34 5.28
CA SER A 11 -9.09 6.22 4.70
C SER A 11 -8.67 6.72 3.32
N TYR A 12 -7.42 7.14 3.17
CA TYR A 12 -6.87 7.58 1.88
C TYR A 12 -6.97 6.50 0.81
N LYS A 13 -6.51 5.28 1.10
CA LYS A 13 -6.62 4.15 0.16
C LYS A 13 -8.07 3.85 -0.22
N THR A 14 -8.99 3.87 0.75
CA THR A 14 -10.41 3.63 0.51
C THR A 14 -11.02 4.71 -0.39
N VAL A 15 -10.79 5.98 -0.06
CA VAL A 15 -11.33 7.12 -0.81
C VAL A 15 -10.77 7.15 -2.23
N THR A 16 -9.45 7.08 -2.39
CA THR A 16 -8.82 7.10 -3.71
C THR A 16 -9.27 5.92 -4.58
N SER A 17 -9.40 4.71 -4.03
CA SER A 17 -9.93 3.57 -4.78
C SER A 17 -11.34 3.82 -5.30
N ARG A 18 -12.18 4.54 -4.56
CA ARG A 18 -13.55 4.86 -4.96
C ARG A 18 -13.57 5.92 -6.06
N TYR A 19 -12.79 6.99 -5.90
CA TYR A 19 -12.74 8.09 -6.87
C TYR A 19 -12.12 7.64 -8.20
N ILE A 20 -10.98 6.95 -8.18
CA ILE A 20 -10.30 6.48 -9.39
C ILE A 20 -11.19 5.55 -10.20
N ARG A 21 -11.91 4.62 -9.55
CA ARG A 21 -12.89 3.74 -10.23
C ARG A 21 -14.08 4.48 -10.81
N LYS A 22 -14.47 5.60 -10.19
CA LYS A 22 -15.58 6.43 -10.68
C LYS A 22 -15.16 7.27 -11.89
N GLU A 23 -13.94 7.80 -11.88
CA GLU A 23 -13.45 8.72 -12.91
C GLU A 23 -12.91 8.02 -14.15
N PHE A 24 -12.36 6.80 -14.01
CA PHE A 24 -11.72 6.06 -15.11
C PHE A 24 -12.26 4.63 -15.27
N PRO A 25 -13.59 4.42 -15.34
CA PRO A 25 -14.16 3.08 -15.38
C PRO A 25 -13.76 2.29 -16.63
N GLU A 26 -13.68 2.94 -17.80
CA GLU A 26 -13.38 2.27 -19.07
C GLU A 26 -11.93 1.79 -19.14
N GLU A 27 -10.96 2.63 -18.76
CA GLU A 27 -9.55 2.27 -18.69
C GLU A 27 -9.31 1.17 -17.67
N LEU A 28 -9.93 1.27 -16.48
CA LEU A 28 -9.72 0.30 -15.41
C LEU A 28 -10.34 -1.05 -15.71
N SER A 29 -11.47 -1.11 -16.43
CA SER A 29 -12.13 -2.37 -16.79
C SER A 29 -11.20 -3.34 -17.53
N LYS A 30 -10.25 -2.82 -18.29
CA LYS A 30 -9.28 -3.59 -19.09
C LYS A 30 -8.22 -4.31 -18.23
N TYR A 31 -7.91 -3.77 -17.05
CA TYR A 31 -6.78 -4.23 -16.23
C TYR A 31 -7.16 -4.64 -14.80
N TYR A 32 -8.27 -4.14 -14.27
CA TYR A 32 -8.67 -4.22 -12.86
C TYR A 32 -10.11 -4.70 -12.70
N TRP A 33 -10.32 -6.01 -12.81
CA TRP A 33 -11.61 -6.67 -12.51
C TRP A 33 -11.74 -7.16 -11.07
N LYS A 34 -10.64 -7.13 -10.30
CA LYS A 34 -10.60 -7.65 -8.92
C LYS A 34 -11.20 -6.66 -7.92
N PRO A 35 -11.77 -7.14 -6.80
CA PRO A 35 -12.42 -6.28 -5.82
C PRO A 35 -11.44 -5.34 -5.10
N TYR A 36 -10.13 -5.59 -5.17
CA TYR A 36 -9.09 -4.81 -4.48
C TYR A 36 -8.32 -3.93 -5.47
N PHE A 37 -8.23 -2.63 -5.19
CA PHE A 37 -7.46 -1.69 -6.01
C PHE A 37 -6.03 -1.53 -5.49
N TRP A 38 -5.90 -1.29 -4.18
CA TRP A 38 -4.62 -1.17 -3.51
C TRP A 38 -4.23 -2.47 -2.80
N SER A 39 -2.92 -2.72 -2.67
CA SER A 39 -2.42 -3.72 -1.73
C SER A 39 -2.83 -3.38 -0.29
N ARG A 40 -3.10 -4.42 0.52
CA ARG A 40 -3.36 -4.26 1.97
C ARG A 40 -2.15 -3.65 2.69
N SER A 41 -0.95 -3.91 2.20
CA SER A 41 0.29 -3.41 2.78
C SER A 41 0.50 -1.93 2.53
N TYR A 42 0.96 -1.20 3.54
CA TYR A 42 1.42 0.19 3.41
C TYR A 42 2.72 0.37 4.21
N MET A 43 3.40 1.47 3.93
CA MET A 43 4.65 1.83 4.58
C MET A 43 4.65 3.33 4.82
N ILE A 44 5.00 3.72 6.05
CA ILE A 44 5.08 5.11 6.44
C ILE A 44 6.52 5.31 6.93
N LEU A 45 7.22 6.24 6.31
CA LEU A 45 8.59 6.57 6.64
C LEU A 45 8.67 8.05 6.94
N THR A 46 9.47 8.41 7.94
CA THR A 46 9.89 9.78 8.17
C THR A 46 11.18 10.02 7.38
N THR A 47 11.19 11.01 6.49
CA THR A 47 12.40 11.36 5.73
C THR A 47 13.19 12.42 6.49
N GLY A 48 13.71 12.06 7.66
CA GLY A 48 14.69 12.86 8.41
C GLY A 48 16.12 12.54 7.96
N GLY A 49 16.41 12.67 6.66
CA GLY A 49 17.74 12.34 6.09
C GLY A 49 17.95 10.88 5.66
N ALA A 50 16.87 10.09 5.48
CA ALA A 50 16.98 8.69 5.08
C ALA A 50 17.52 8.54 3.64
N THR A 51 18.68 7.91 3.51
CA THR A 51 19.34 7.60 2.23
C THR A 51 18.65 6.45 1.50
N ILE A 52 18.85 6.37 0.18
CA ILE A 52 18.32 5.31 -0.71
C ILE A 52 18.67 3.89 -0.21
N ASP A 53 19.77 3.73 0.51
CA ASP A 53 20.21 2.42 1.04
C ASP A 53 19.30 1.92 2.18
N VAL A 54 18.78 2.83 3.00
CA VAL A 54 17.76 2.50 4.02
C VAL A 54 16.47 2.04 3.34
N PHE A 55 16.11 2.65 2.22
CA PHE A 55 14.93 2.23 1.45
C PHE A 55 15.08 0.81 0.88
N LYS A 56 16.24 0.49 0.29
CA LYS A 56 16.54 -0.85 -0.25
C LYS A 56 16.53 -1.93 0.82
N SER A 57 17.09 -1.67 2.00
CA SER A 57 17.12 -2.66 3.09
C SER A 57 15.72 -2.95 3.65
N ILE A 58 14.84 -1.95 3.74
CA ILE A 58 13.45 -2.13 4.16
C ILE A 58 12.65 -2.94 3.14
N LEU A 59 12.86 -2.71 1.84
CA LEU A 59 12.21 -3.49 0.78
C LEU A 59 12.65 -4.96 0.82
N LYS A 60 13.97 -5.22 0.94
CA LYS A 60 14.52 -6.57 1.04
C LYS A 60 14.00 -7.34 2.27
N ASN A 61 13.85 -6.66 3.41
CA ASN A 61 13.29 -7.26 4.63
C ASN A 61 11.80 -7.60 4.54
N LYS A 62 11.05 -7.02 3.58
CA LYS A 62 9.64 -7.37 3.37
C LYS A 62 9.46 -8.64 2.55
N GLU A 63 10.40 -8.98 1.67
CA GLU A 63 10.35 -10.22 0.87
C GLU A 63 10.65 -11.48 1.71
N SER A 64 11.51 -11.36 2.72
CA SER A 64 11.94 -12.50 3.56
C SER A 64 10.91 -12.96 4.60
N LYS A 65 9.86 -12.18 4.89
CA LYS A 65 8.79 -12.56 5.84
C LYS A 65 7.59 -13.26 5.20
N THR A 66 7.59 -13.46 3.89
CA THR A 66 6.48 -14.08 3.14
C THR A 66 6.68 -15.56 2.79
N LEU A 67 7.69 -16.22 3.36
CA LEU A 67 7.96 -17.66 3.17
C LEU A 67 8.02 -18.44 4.50
N ALA A 68 7.18 -18.10 5.48
CA ALA A 68 6.85 -19.07 6.51
C ALA A 68 5.84 -20.06 5.90
N PRO A 69 6.18 -21.36 5.74
CA PRO A 69 5.19 -22.34 5.33
C PRO A 69 4.10 -22.39 6.40
N ASN A 70 2.86 -22.26 5.96
CA ASN A 70 1.67 -22.38 6.76
C ASN A 70 1.69 -23.72 7.53
N PRO A 71 1.68 -23.75 8.88
CA PRO A 71 1.33 -24.96 9.59
C PRO A 71 -0.21 -25.01 9.68
N HIS A 72 -0.78 -26.04 9.05
CA HIS A 72 -2.20 -26.37 8.86
C HIS A 72 -2.79 -25.96 7.50
#